data_AF-U6MXR3-F1
#
_entry.id   AF-U6MXR3-F1
#
_cell.length_a   1.000
_cell.length_b   1.000
_cell.length_c   1.000
_cell.angle_alpha   90.00
_cell.angle_beta   90.00
_cell.angle_gamma   90.00
#
_symmetry.space_group_name_H-M   'P 1'
#
loop_
_entity.id
_entity.type
_entity.pdbx_description
1 polymer ?
#
loop_
_entity_poly.entity_id
_entity_poly.type
_entity_poly.pdbx_seq_one_letter_code
_entity_poly.pdbx_strand_id
1 'polypeptide(L)'
;MAHFVPAKKSFTAEDTVELLADRLIRYHGFPEILLSDRDPRFQSDLWQQLCRRFNIKRAMSSSYHPQSDGQTERVNRTLDQMLRTYIQSDKREQVSPYAHSSDD
;
A
#
# COMPACT_ATOMS: atom_id res chain seq x y z
N MET A 1 3.92 13.16 -4.67
CA MET A 1 4.86 12.26 -3.98
C MET A 1 4.04 11.18 -3.30
N ALA A 2 4.44 9.91 -3.40
CA ALA A 2 3.73 8.77 -2.80
C ALA A 2 4.74 7.91 -2.04
N HIS A 3 4.33 7.35 -0.90
CA HIS A 3 5.12 6.41 -0.11
C HIS A 3 4.39 5.08 -0.06
N PHE A 4 4.97 4.05 -0.69
CA PHE A 4 4.42 2.71 -0.69
C PHE A 4 5.15 1.85 0.34
N VAL A 5 4.38 1.16 1.16
CA VAL A 5 4.90 0.29 2.21
C VAL A 5 4.37 -1.12 1.97
N PRO A 6 5.23 -2.15 1.87
CA PRO A 6 4.78 -3.53 1.76
C PRO A 6 3.93 -3.95 2.97
N ALA A 7 2.79 -4.56 2.70
CA ALA A 7 1.88 -5.07 3.72
C ALA A 7 1.30 -6.43 3.29
N LYS A 8 0.89 -7.26 4.26
CA LYS A 8 0.25 -8.55 3.97
C LYS A 8 -1.26 -8.44 4.12
N LYS A 9 -2.01 -9.22 3.34
CA LYS A 9 -3.47 -9.33 3.48
C LYS A 9 -3.89 -9.87 4.85
N SER A 10 -3.03 -10.65 5.49
CA SER A 10 -3.25 -11.22 6.81
C SER A 10 -2.97 -10.26 7.97
N PHE A 11 -2.52 -9.04 7.69
CA PHE A 11 -2.25 -8.06 8.74
C PHE A 11 -3.53 -7.70 9.48
N THR A 12 -3.42 -7.67 10.80
CA THR A 12 -4.44 -7.21 11.73
C THR A 12 -4.45 -5.68 11.83
N ALA A 13 -5.36 -5.14 12.64
CA ALA A 13 -5.34 -3.71 12.95
C ALA A 13 -4.06 -3.30 13.69
N GLU A 14 -3.54 -4.16 14.58
CA GLU A 14 -2.31 -3.93 15.35
C GLU A 14 -1.11 -3.85 14.42
N ASP A 15 -0.92 -4.85 13.56
CA ASP A 15 0.14 -4.85 12.54
C ASP A 15 0.09 -3.58 11.67
N THR A 16 -1.12 -3.10 11.36
CA THR A 16 -1.31 -1.91 10.53
C THR A 16 -0.93 -0.63 11.27
N VAL A 17 -1.21 -0.54 12.58
CA VAL A 17 -0.80 0.60 13.42
C VAL A 17 0.71 0.64 13.58
N GLU A 18 1.34 -0.51 13.84
CA GLU A 18 2.80 -0.61 13.92
C GLU A 18 3.45 -0.17 12.59
N LEU A 19 2.93 -0.67 11.47
CA LEU A 19 3.42 -0.30 10.15
C LEU A 19 3.29 1.21 9.87
N LEU A 20 2.15 1.81 10.24
CA LEU A 20 1.93 3.25 10.12
C LEU A 20 2.96 4.03 10.96
N ALA A 21 3.20 3.60 12.20
CA ALA A 21 4.15 4.24 13.10
C ALA A 21 5.58 4.19 12.53
N ASP A 22 6.04 3.00 12.17
CA ASP A 22 7.42 2.74 11.75
C ASP A 22 7.77 3.34 10.39
N ARG A 23 6.80 3.38 9.47
CA ARG A 23 7.07 3.67 8.05
C ARG A 23 6.53 5.02 7.59
N LEU A 24 5.52 5.57 8.26
CA LEU A 24 4.95 6.86 7.87
C LEU A 24 5.19 7.91 8.95
N ILE A 25 4.73 7.67 10.19
CA ILE A 25 4.84 8.67 11.26
C ILE A 25 6.30 8.95 11.61
N ARG A 26 7.16 7.92 11.63
CA ARG A 26 8.60 8.09 11.88
C ARG A 26 9.28 9.09 10.92
N TYR A 27 8.85 9.12 9.65
CA TYR A 27 9.51 9.95 8.62
C TYR A 27 8.78 11.27 8.34
N HIS A 28 7.47 11.32 8.55
CA HIS A 28 6.62 12.46 8.17
C HIS A 28 5.94 13.14 9.36
N GLY A 29 6.05 12.57 10.56
CA GLY A 29 5.28 12.99 11.72
C GLY A 29 3.82 12.53 11.68
N PHE A 30 3.03 12.97 12.64
CA PHE A 30 1.61 12.65 12.69
C PHE A 30 0.84 13.47 11.65
N PRO A 31 0.00 12.83 10.81
CA PRO A 31 -0.82 13.56 9.86
C PRO A 31 -1.97 14.29 10.55
N GLU A 32 -2.37 15.44 10.02
CA GLU A 32 -3.57 16.15 10.48
C GLU A 32 -4.85 15.37 10.11
N ILE A 33 -4.88 14.79 8.91
CA ILE A 33 -6.00 14.02 8.39
C ILE A 33 -5.49 12.68 7.86
N LEU A 34 -6.17 11.60 8.24
CA LEU A 34 -5.98 10.28 7.65
C LEU A 34 -7.23 9.90 6.86
N LEU A 35 -7.08 9.84 5.54
CA LEU A 35 -8.11 9.37 4.60
C LEU A 35 -7.88 7.89 4.29
N SER A 36 -8.86 7.04 4.60
CA SER A 36 -8.79 5.60 4.32
C SER A 36 -10.08 5.10 3.66
N ASP A 37 -10.03 3.92 3.06
CA ASP A 37 -11.25 3.20 2.65
C ASP A 37 -11.98 2.60 3.87
N ARG A 38 -13.02 1.81 3.61
CA ARG A 38 -13.80 1.13 4.65
C ARG A 38 -13.24 -0.23 5.08
N ASP A 39 -11.94 -0.46 4.94
CA ASP A 39 -11.33 -1.67 5.48
C ASP A 39 -11.56 -1.78 7.01
N PRO A 40 -11.95 -2.95 7.56
CA PRO A 40 -12.20 -3.13 8.98
C PRO A 40 -11.03 -2.72 9.88
N ARG A 41 -9.78 -2.79 9.39
CA ARG A 41 -8.59 -2.40 10.15
C ARG A 41 -8.61 -0.91 10.52
N PHE A 42 -9.04 -0.06 9.59
CA PHE A 42 -9.17 1.40 9.80
C PHE A 42 -10.46 1.79 10.56
N GLN A 43 -11.38 0.84 10.75
CA GLN A 43 -12.59 1.03 11.55
C GLN A 43 -12.45 0.50 12.98
N SER A 44 -11.44 -0.32 13.25
CA SER A 44 -11.18 -0.94 14.55
C SER A 44 -11.07 0.06 15.70
N ASP A 45 -11.39 -0.40 16.92
CA ASP A 45 -11.26 0.42 18.13
C ASP A 45 -9.82 0.86 18.38
N LEU A 46 -8.85 0.00 18.08
CA LEU A 46 -7.42 0.33 18.17
C LEU A 46 -7.07 1.53 17.27
N TRP A 47 -7.52 1.49 16.01
CA TRP A 47 -7.30 2.60 15.09
C TRP A 47 -7.98 3.90 15.55
N GLN A 48 -9.21 3.78 16.05
CA GLN A 48 -9.93 4.92 16.63
C GLN A 48 -9.20 5.54 17.81
N GLN A 49 -8.68 4.71 18.71
CA GLN A 49 -7.92 5.15 19.87
C GLN A 49 -6.62 5.83 19.47
N LEU A 50 -5.88 5.26 18.50
CA LEU A 50 -4.68 5.88 17.94
C LEU A 50 -4.98 7.30 17.43
N CYS A 51 -5.97 7.43 16.55
CA CYS A 51 -6.30 8.73 15.96
C CYS A 51 -6.74 9.74 17.03
N ARG A 52 -7.55 9.33 18.00
CA ARG A 52 -7.95 10.20 19.13
C ARG A 52 -6.75 10.62 19.97
N ARG A 53 -5.85 9.69 20.29
CA ARG A 53 -4.68 9.94 21.15
C ARG A 53 -3.74 10.98 20.55
N PHE A 54 -3.61 10.99 19.23
CA PHE A 54 -2.70 11.86 18.49
C PHE A 54 -3.42 12.99 17.73
N ASN A 55 -4.69 13.25 18.02
CA ASN A 55 -5.50 14.29 17.38
C ASN A 55 -5.53 14.22 15.84
N ILE A 56 -5.47 13.00 15.29
CA ILE A 56 -5.57 12.76 13.85
C ILE A 56 -7.04 12.74 13.45
N LYS A 57 -7.44 13.63 12.54
CA LYS A 57 -8.81 13.62 12.01
C LYS A 57 -8.97 12.47 11.03
N ARG A 58 -9.97 11.62 11.24
CA ARG A 58 -10.29 10.52 10.33
C ARG A 58 -11.25 10.99 9.24
N ALA A 59 -10.97 10.62 8.01
CA ALA A 59 -11.88 10.73 6.88
C ALA A 59 -11.97 9.38 6.18
N MET A 60 -13.15 9.02 5.69
CA MET A 60 -13.36 7.77 4.95
C MET A 60 -13.68 8.12 3.51
N SER A 61 -13.02 7.46 2.54
CA SER A 61 -13.43 7.59 1.15
C SER A 61 -14.80 6.95 0.96
N SER A 62 -15.66 7.61 0.17
CA SER A 62 -16.87 6.98 -0.36
C SER A 62 -16.53 6.41 -1.73
N SER A 63 -17.22 5.32 -2.11
CA SER A 63 -17.13 4.69 -3.44
C SER A 63 -17.49 5.61 -4.62
N TYR A 64 -17.79 6.89 -4.36
CA TYR A 64 -18.27 7.89 -5.32
C TYR A 64 -17.62 9.27 -5.07
N HIS A 65 -16.32 9.33 -4.75
CA HIS A 65 -15.56 10.60 -4.78
C HIS A 65 -14.44 10.58 -5.85
N PRO A 66 -14.78 10.85 -7.13
CA PRO A 66 -13.84 10.80 -8.25
C PRO A 66 -12.64 11.74 -8.13
N GLN A 67 -12.78 12.84 -7.38
CA GLN A 67 -11.71 13.85 -7.24
C GLN A 67 -10.63 13.44 -6.22
N SER A 68 -11.02 12.82 -5.10
CA SER A 68 -10.07 12.41 -4.05
C SER A 68 -9.52 11.01 -4.31
N ASP A 69 -10.35 10.07 -4.76
CA ASP A 69 -9.90 8.72 -5.10
C ASP A 69 -9.18 8.68 -6.45
N GLY A 70 -9.53 9.55 -7.40
CA GLY A 70 -8.94 9.50 -8.75
C GLY A 70 -7.43 9.67 -8.78
N GLN A 71 -6.84 10.45 -7.85
CA GLN A 71 -5.38 10.56 -7.74
C GLN A 71 -4.76 9.31 -7.14
N THR A 72 -5.32 8.80 -6.04
CA THR A 72 -4.86 7.57 -5.39
C THR A 72 -5.00 6.37 -6.32
N GLU A 73 -6.11 6.26 -7.06
CA GLU A 73 -6.36 5.22 -8.07
C GLU A 73 -5.33 5.26 -9.21
N ARG A 74 -5.01 6.46 -9.73
CA ARG A 74 -3.97 6.61 -10.76
C ARG A 74 -2.61 6.18 -10.25
N VAL A 75 -2.27 6.57 -9.02
CA VAL A 75 -1.01 6.21 -8.37
C VAL A 75 -0.93 4.70 -8.12
N ASN A 76 -1.99 4.07 -7.61
CA ASN A 76 -2.07 2.63 -7.40
C ASN A 76 -1.97 1.85 -8.73
N ARG A 77 -2.64 2.31 -9.79
CA ARG A 77 -2.55 1.69 -11.12
C ARG A 77 -1.14 1.78 -11.69
N THR A 78 -0.48 2.92 -11.50
CA THR A 78 0.91 3.12 -11.94
C THR A 78 1.85 2.16 -11.19
N LEU A 79 1.67 2.01 -9.88
CA LEU A 79 2.43 1.05 -9.08
C LEU A 79 2.22 -0.41 -9.55
N ASP A 80 0.97 -0.83 -9.77
CA ASP A 80 0.66 -2.17 -10.27
C ASP A 80 1.34 -2.45 -11.62
N GLN A 81 1.30 -1.49 -12.54
CA GLN A 81 1.97 -1.61 -13.84
C GLN A 81 3.50 -1.73 -13.69
N MET A 82 4.11 -0.92 -12.82
CA MET A 82 5.56 -0.99 -12.56
C MET A 82 5.96 -2.35 -12.00
N LEU A 83 5.21 -2.88 -11.02
CA LEU A 83 5.46 -4.19 -10.43
C LEU A 83 5.33 -5.32 -11.46
N ARG A 84 4.31 -5.25 -12.33
CA ARG A 84 4.14 -6.23 -13.42
C ARG A 84 5.32 -6.22 -14.38
N THR A 85 5.78 -5.06 -14.81
CA THR A 85 6.91 -4.92 -15.72
C THR A 85 8.21 -5.42 -15.09
N TYR A 86 8.43 -5.11 -13.81
CA TYR A 86 9.60 -5.57 -13.06
C TYR A 86 9.64 -7.11 -12.96
N ILE A 87 8.53 -7.74 -12.57
CA ILE A 87 8.47 -9.21 -12.46
C ILE A 87 8.61 -9.89 -13.84
N GLN A 88 8.11 -9.27 -14.91
CA GLN A 88 8.23 -9.83 -16.27
C GLN A 88 9.65 -9.72 -16.84
N SER A 89 10.39 -8.67 -16.49
CA SER A 89 11.79 -8.51 -16.90
C SER A 89 12.69 -9.51 -16.18
N ASP A 90 12.50 -9.69 -14.87
CA ASP A 90 13.22 -10.69 -14.06
C ASP A 90 13.01 -12.12 -14.59
N LYS A 91 11.77 -12.46 -15.01
CA LYS A 91 11.48 -13.74 -15.67
C LYS A 91 12.18 -13.92 -17.02
N ARG A 92 12.45 -12.86 -17.77
CA ARG A 92 13.15 -12.95 -19.07
C ARG A 92 14.66 -13.14 -18.91
N GLU A 93 15.25 -12.63 -17.84
CA GLU A 93 16.67 -12.86 -17.52
C GLU A 93 16.94 -14.30 -17.03
N GLN A 94 15.95 -14.95 -16.40
CA GLN A 94 16.06 -16.35 -15.96
C GLN A 94 15.91 -17.38 -17.10
N VAL A 95 15.41 -17.00 -18.27
CA VAL A 95 15.39 -17.87 -19.46
C VAL A 95 16.68 -17.64 -20.25
N SER A 96 17.78 -18.22 -19.78
CA SER A 96 19.06 -18.24 -20.48
C SER A 96 18.95 -19.03 -21.80
N PRO A 97 19.54 -18.55 -22.92
CA PRO A 97 19.38 -19.11 -24.27
C PRO A 97 20.11 -20.44 -24.55
N TYR A 98 20.55 -21.18 -23.52
CA TYR A 98 21.32 -22.42 -23.70
C TYR A 98 20.46 -23.71 -23.81
N ALA A 99 19.16 -23.62 -24.03
CA ALA A 99 18.30 -24.79 -24.21
C ALA A 99 18.27 -25.31 -25.67
N HIS A 100 19.43 -25.47 -26.31
CA HIS A 100 19.56 -26.25 -27.54
C HIS A 100 20.94 -26.90 -27.62
N SER A 101 21.03 -28.18 -27.24
CA SER A 101 21.75 -29.23 -27.98
C SER A 101 21.89 -30.47 -27.10
N SER A 102 21.07 -31.48 -27.35
CA SER A 102 21.40 -32.89 -27.11
C SER A 102 20.42 -33.72 -27.94
N ASP A 103 20.60 -33.65 -29.26
CA ASP A 103 20.33 -34.79 -30.13
C ASP A 103 21.66 -35.55 -30.20
N ASP A 104 21.70 -36.74 -29.58
CA ASP A 104 22.52 -37.91 -29.94
C ASP A 104 21.86 -39.15 -29.32
#